data_AF-A0A1V4ZPI0-F1
#
_entry.id   AF-A0A1V4ZPI0-F1
#
_cell.length_a   1.000
_cell.length_b   1.000
_cell.length_c   1.000
_cell.angle_alpha   90.00
_cell.angle_beta   90.00
_cell.angle_gamma   90.00
#
_symmetry.space_group_name_H-M   'P 1'
#
loop_
_entity.id
_entity.type
_entity.pdbx_description
1 polymer ?
#
loop_
_entity_poly.entity_id
_entity_poly.type
_entity_poly.pdbx_seq_one_letter_code
_entity_poly.pdbx_strand_id
1 'polypeptide(L)'
;MEQPSDQIPYHELVALADRLLDECDDDAGRLAEKLEMLPESTRNELIVSDLLNALQVFFFYFRQMPDEIEAERMMLHPASELPYGIRINEIELLELIFAVTKDGPAMIVSDGEAALAVYWGRDAYTKALEYIASTL
;
A
#
# COMPACT_ATOMS: atom_id res chain seq x y z
N MET A 1 -11.60 32.46 5.09
CA MET A 1 -12.49 31.49 4.44
C MET A 1 -11.88 30.13 4.71
N GLU A 2 -12.33 29.47 5.77
CA GLU A 2 -11.99 28.06 6.00
C GLU A 2 -12.74 27.26 4.94
N GLN A 3 -12.01 26.57 4.07
CA GLN A 3 -12.64 25.57 3.21
C GLN A 3 -13.20 24.48 4.13
N PRO A 4 -14.43 23.98 3.92
CA PRO A 4 -14.91 22.84 4.67
C PRO A 4 -13.93 21.70 4.39
N SER A 5 -13.29 21.16 5.42
CA SER A 5 -12.51 19.95 5.28
C SER A 5 -13.49 18.86 4.86
N ASP A 6 -13.38 18.38 3.63
CA ASP A 6 -14.09 17.19 3.12
C ASP A 6 -13.64 15.88 3.83
N GLN A 7 -13.01 16.03 5.00
CA GLN A 7 -12.50 14.97 5.84
C GLN A 7 -13.62 14.37 6.66
N ILE A 8 -13.69 13.06 6.63
CA ILE A 8 -14.67 12.30 7.38
C ILE A 8 -14.19 12.26 8.84
N PRO A 9 -15.08 12.43 9.83
CA PRO A 9 -14.69 12.24 11.22
C PRO A 9 -14.04 10.86 11.44
N TYR A 10 -12.91 10.82 12.15
CA TYR A 10 -12.14 9.58 12.32
C TYR A 10 -12.97 8.38 12.84
N HIS A 11 -13.93 8.62 13.74
CA HIS A 11 -14.81 7.56 14.25
C HIS A 11 -15.74 6.96 13.17
N GLU A 12 -16.13 7.74 12.17
CA GLU A 12 -16.87 7.25 11.00
C GLU A 12 -15.95 6.45 10.08
N LEU A 13 -14.68 6.87 9.93
CA LEU A 13 -13.67 6.12 9.18
C LEU A 13 -13.41 4.74 9.81
N VAL A 14 -13.30 4.67 11.14
CA VAL A 14 -13.20 3.42 11.91
C VAL A 14 -14.41 2.52 11.63
N ALA A 15 -15.63 3.05 11.80
CA ALA A 15 -16.86 2.29 11.57
C ALA A 15 -17.04 1.86 10.10
N LEU A 16 -16.41 2.55 9.15
CA LEU A 16 -16.34 2.14 7.76
C LEU A 16 -15.33 1.01 7.57
N ALA A 17 -14.13 1.13 8.12
CA ALA A 17 -13.09 0.11 8.02
C ALA A 17 -13.55 -1.22 8.63
N ASP A 18 -14.09 -1.19 9.86
CA ASP A 18 -14.61 -2.39 10.54
C ASP A 18 -15.65 -3.11 9.68
N ARG A 19 -16.61 -2.36 9.12
CA ARG A 19 -17.65 -2.91 8.24
C ARG A 19 -17.08 -3.51 6.96
N LEU A 20 -16.11 -2.84 6.34
CA LEU A 20 -15.47 -3.34 5.13
C LEU A 20 -14.74 -4.66 5.39
N LEU A 21 -14.00 -4.74 6.50
CA LEU A 21 -13.26 -5.94 6.88
C LEU A 21 -14.22 -7.09 7.22
N ASP A 22 -15.26 -6.83 8.01
CA ASP A 22 -16.32 -7.80 8.34
C ASP A 22 -17.04 -8.32 7.08
N GLU A 23 -17.40 -7.44 6.15
CA GLU A 23 -18.09 -7.84 4.90
C GLU A 23 -17.20 -8.65 3.95
N CYS A 24 -15.87 -8.52 4.08
CA CYS A 24 -14.92 -9.15 3.17
C CYS A 24 -14.36 -10.47 3.70
N ASP A 25 -14.62 -10.86 4.96
CA ASP A 25 -14.10 -12.10 5.56
C ASP A 25 -12.57 -12.25 5.38
N ASP A 26 -11.81 -11.17 5.61
CA ASP A 26 -10.36 -11.07 5.37
C ASP A 26 -9.90 -11.32 3.91
N ASP A 27 -10.82 -11.37 2.94
CA ASP A 27 -10.50 -11.49 1.52
C ASP A 27 -10.01 -10.14 0.95
N ALA A 28 -8.70 -10.05 0.70
CA ALA A 28 -8.05 -8.86 0.16
C ALA A 28 -8.59 -8.45 -1.23
N GLY A 29 -9.07 -9.39 -2.04
CA GLY A 29 -9.66 -9.12 -3.35
C GLY A 29 -11.00 -8.42 -3.22
N ARG A 30 -11.88 -8.93 -2.36
CA ARG A 30 -13.18 -8.33 -2.04
C ARG A 30 -13.01 -6.95 -1.41
N LEU A 31 -12.08 -6.81 -0.47
CA LEU A 31 -11.76 -5.52 0.14
C LEU A 31 -11.33 -4.51 -0.91
N ALA A 32 -10.44 -4.90 -1.82
CA ALA A 32 -9.95 -4.03 -2.87
C ALA A 32 -11.05 -3.62 -3.87
N GLU A 33 -12.00 -4.51 -4.20
CA GLU A 33 -13.20 -4.14 -4.98
C GLU A 33 -14.08 -3.12 -4.25
N LYS A 34 -14.30 -3.32 -2.94
CA LYS A 34 -15.10 -2.39 -2.11
C LYS A 34 -14.44 -1.02 -2.00
N LEU A 35 -13.12 -0.99 -1.78
CA LEU A 35 -12.33 0.25 -1.75
C LEU A 35 -12.44 1.03 -3.06
N GLU A 36 -12.48 0.36 -4.21
CA GLU A 36 -12.62 1.00 -5.52
C GLU A 36 -14.00 1.66 -5.71
N MET A 37 -15.04 1.16 -5.02
CA MET A 37 -16.39 1.73 -5.05
C MET A 37 -16.59 2.93 -4.11
N LEU A 38 -15.65 3.19 -3.20
CA LEU A 38 -15.72 4.33 -2.30
C LEU A 38 -15.42 5.65 -3.02
N PRO A 39 -15.95 6.79 -2.52
CA PRO A 39 -15.47 8.11 -2.93
C PRO A 39 -13.96 8.20 -2.77
N GLU A 40 -13.29 8.84 -3.73
CA GLU A 40 -11.83 8.93 -3.76
C GLU A 40 -11.25 9.55 -2.48
N SER A 41 -11.86 10.61 -1.93
CA SER A 41 -11.43 11.22 -0.67
C SER A 41 -11.47 10.23 0.50
N THR A 42 -12.60 9.54 0.67
CA THR A 42 -12.80 8.49 1.69
C THR A 42 -11.77 7.37 1.56
N ARG A 43 -11.59 6.88 0.34
CA ARG A 43 -10.63 5.82 0.04
C ARG A 43 -9.21 6.26 0.38
N ASN A 44 -8.84 7.47 -0.03
CA ASN A 44 -7.50 8.02 0.21
C ASN A 44 -7.22 8.17 1.71
N GLU A 45 -8.22 8.55 2.51
CA GLU A 45 -8.08 8.58 3.98
C GLU A 45 -7.85 7.17 4.56
N LEU A 46 -8.57 6.15 4.09
CA LEU A 46 -8.40 4.77 4.57
C LEU A 46 -7.00 4.21 4.26
N ILE A 47 -6.54 4.36 3.01
CA ILE A 47 -5.29 3.74 2.53
C ILE A 47 -4.01 4.40 3.08
N VAL A 48 -4.12 5.47 3.87
CA VAL A 48 -3.01 6.06 4.64
C VAL A 48 -3.29 6.13 6.14
N SER A 49 -4.27 5.35 6.63
CA SER A 49 -4.64 5.28 8.06
C SER A 49 -4.08 4.04 8.75
N ASP A 50 -4.21 3.98 10.07
CA ASP A 50 -3.89 2.79 10.87
C ASP A 50 -4.98 1.68 10.79
N LEU A 51 -6.05 1.91 10.01
CA LEU A 51 -7.21 1.02 9.95
C LEU A 51 -7.04 -0.13 8.97
N LEU A 52 -6.08 -0.01 8.05
CA LEU A 52 -5.67 -1.05 7.11
C LEU A 52 -4.18 -1.34 7.32
N ASN A 53 -3.77 -2.57 7.00
CA ASN A 53 -2.35 -2.90 6.90
C ASN A 53 -1.82 -2.61 5.48
N ALA A 54 -0.50 -2.59 5.35
CA ALA A 54 0.14 -2.33 4.07
C ALA A 54 -0.16 -3.39 3.01
N LEU A 55 -0.41 -4.65 3.40
CA LEU A 55 -0.72 -5.73 2.46
C LEU A 55 -2.08 -5.50 1.78
N GLN A 56 -3.08 -5.05 2.53
CA GLN A 56 -4.40 -4.71 2.00
C GLN A 56 -4.32 -3.58 0.98
N VAL A 57 -3.51 -2.55 1.27
CA VAL A 57 -3.28 -1.42 0.35
C VAL A 57 -2.45 -1.84 -0.86
N PHE A 58 -1.43 -2.68 -0.67
CA PHE A 58 -0.65 -3.28 -1.74
C PHE A 58 -1.57 -4.02 -2.73
N PHE A 59 -2.43 -4.90 -2.22
CA PHE A 59 -3.34 -5.67 -3.06
C PHE A 59 -4.33 -4.76 -3.79
N PHE A 60 -4.84 -3.72 -3.12
CA PHE A 60 -5.71 -2.72 -3.75
C PHE A 60 -5.08 -2.10 -5.00
N TYR A 61 -3.81 -1.69 -4.92
CA TYR A 61 -3.11 -1.03 -6.02
C TYR A 61 -2.62 -1.99 -7.11
N PHE A 62 -1.98 -3.09 -6.73
CA PHE A 62 -1.26 -3.95 -7.67
C PHE A 62 -2.09 -5.14 -8.15
N ARG A 63 -3.15 -5.51 -7.44
CA ARG A 63 -4.01 -6.68 -7.73
C ARG A 63 -3.20 -7.97 -7.91
N GLN A 64 -2.12 -8.09 -7.15
CA GLN A 64 -1.15 -9.18 -7.19
C GLN A 64 -0.93 -9.68 -5.75
N MET A 65 -0.69 -10.98 -5.60
CA MET A 65 -0.20 -11.54 -4.35
C MET A 65 1.33 -11.38 -4.33
N PRO A 66 1.90 -10.71 -3.32
CA PRO A 66 3.34 -10.66 -3.13
C PRO A 66 3.86 -12.03 -2.66
N ASP A 67 5.19 -12.18 -2.53
CA ASP A 67 5.74 -13.37 -1.91
C ASP A 67 5.35 -13.49 -0.42
N GLU A 68 5.57 -14.67 0.18
CA GLU A 68 5.17 -14.94 1.57
C GLU A 68 5.85 -13.99 2.57
N ILE A 69 7.14 -13.69 2.36
CA ILE A 69 7.94 -12.85 3.28
C ILE A 69 7.47 -11.39 3.20
N GLU A 70 7.25 -10.91 1.99
CA GLU A 70 6.70 -9.59 1.69
C GLU A 70 5.30 -9.44 2.26
N ALA A 71 4.44 -10.46 2.09
CA ALA A 71 3.11 -10.48 2.67
C ALA A 71 3.16 -10.39 4.20
N GLU A 72 3.96 -11.24 4.84
CA GLU A 72 4.14 -11.25 6.30
C GLU A 72 4.61 -9.90 6.82
N ARG A 73 5.64 -9.31 6.20
CA ARG A 73 6.14 -7.98 6.58
C ARG A 73 5.03 -6.94 6.42
N MET A 74 4.36 -6.88 5.28
CA MET A 74 3.32 -5.89 5.05
C MET A 74 2.11 -6.03 5.99
N MET A 75 1.80 -7.24 6.48
CA MET A 75 0.76 -7.44 7.50
C MET A 75 1.13 -6.84 8.86
N LEU A 76 2.41 -6.67 9.15
CA LEU A 76 2.90 -6.09 10.42
C LEU A 76 2.94 -4.55 10.41
N HIS A 77 2.81 -3.92 9.24
CA HIS A 77 2.87 -2.47 9.10
C HIS A 77 1.48 -1.89 8.82
N PRO A 78 1.05 -0.85 9.56
CA PRO A 78 -0.14 -0.10 9.23
C PRO A 78 0.06 0.69 7.93
N ALA A 79 -1.03 0.96 7.22
CA ALA A 79 -0.98 1.72 5.97
C ALA A 79 -0.54 3.18 6.15
N SER A 80 -0.65 3.72 7.37
CA SER A 80 -0.14 5.04 7.76
C SER A 80 1.38 5.19 7.64
N GLU A 81 2.13 4.10 7.54
CA GLU A 81 3.58 4.12 7.31
C GLU A 81 3.95 4.22 5.82
N LEU A 82 3.02 3.89 4.91
CA LEU A 82 3.26 3.91 3.46
C LEU A 82 3.70 5.27 2.88
N PRO A 83 3.27 6.43 3.42
CA PRO A 83 3.81 7.73 3.00
C PRO A 83 5.32 7.89 3.21
N TYR A 84 5.90 7.14 4.15
CA TYR A 84 7.34 7.14 4.44
C TYR A 84 8.09 6.01 3.73
N GLY A 85 7.34 5.05 3.18
CA GLY A 85 7.88 3.84 2.57
C GLY A 85 8.23 2.78 3.62
N ILE A 86 7.84 1.54 3.35
CA ILE A 86 8.18 0.38 4.18
C ILE A 86 9.03 -0.59 3.37
N ARG A 87 10.05 -1.16 4.01
CA ARG A 87 10.89 -2.19 3.39
C ARG A 87 10.18 -3.54 3.42
N ILE A 88 9.70 -3.99 2.26
CA ILE A 88 8.93 -5.24 2.15
C ILE A 88 9.80 -6.45 1.86
N ASN A 89 10.98 -6.27 1.26
CA ASN A 89 11.91 -7.38 1.03
C ASN A 89 13.37 -6.91 1.06
N GLU A 90 14.28 -7.87 1.20
CA GLU A 90 15.72 -7.69 1.04
C GLU A 90 16.24 -8.88 0.25
N ILE A 91 16.74 -8.61 -0.97
CA ILE A 91 17.20 -9.62 -1.92
C ILE A 91 18.68 -9.35 -2.18
N GLU A 92 19.53 -10.20 -1.60
CA GLU A 92 21.00 -10.02 -1.55
C GLU A 92 21.42 -8.68 -0.91
N LEU A 93 21.84 -7.71 -1.73
CA LEU A 93 22.26 -6.37 -1.30
C LEU A 93 21.24 -5.28 -1.69
N LEU A 94 20.08 -5.69 -2.20
CA LEU A 94 19.04 -4.78 -2.66
C LEU A 94 17.82 -4.84 -1.72
N GLU A 95 17.31 -3.66 -1.37
CA GLU A 95 16.08 -3.50 -0.62
C GLU A 95 14.92 -3.20 -1.57
N LEU A 96 13.79 -3.86 -1.34
CA LEU A 96 12.53 -3.56 -2.01
C LEU A 96 11.62 -2.82 -1.04
N ILE A 97 11.24 -1.60 -1.40
CA ILE A 97 10.45 -0.70 -0.56
C ILE A 97 9.13 -0.39 -1.27
N PHE A 98 8.02 -0.53 -0.54
CA PHE A 98 6.69 -0.12 -0.99
C PHE A 98 6.31 1.21 -0.35
N ALA A 99 5.88 2.18 -1.15
CA ALA A 99 5.42 3.48 -0.69
C ALA A 99 4.13 3.89 -1.40
N VAL A 100 3.33 4.73 -0.74
CA VAL A 100 2.17 5.40 -1.34
C VAL A 100 2.35 6.89 -1.14
N THR A 101 2.50 7.63 -2.23
CA THR A 101 2.65 9.09 -2.19
C THR A 101 1.43 9.76 -2.83
N LYS A 102 1.43 11.09 -2.86
CA LYS A 102 0.44 11.87 -3.62
C LYS A 102 0.36 11.48 -5.11
N ASP A 103 1.44 10.95 -5.67
CA ASP A 103 1.56 10.58 -7.09
C ASP A 103 1.13 9.11 -7.32
N GLY A 104 0.72 8.39 -6.26
CA GLY A 104 0.22 7.02 -6.30
C GLY A 104 1.16 6.00 -5.64
N PRO A 105 0.94 4.70 -5.89
CA PRO A 105 1.78 3.64 -5.36
C PRO A 105 3.14 3.62 -6.09
N ALA A 106 4.20 3.43 -5.32
CA ALA A 106 5.57 3.32 -5.80
C ALA A 106 6.28 2.10 -5.23
N MET A 107 7.16 1.53 -6.05
CA MET A 107 8.12 0.51 -5.65
C MET A 107 9.52 1.05 -5.86
N ILE A 108 10.30 1.07 -4.80
CA ILE A 108 11.64 1.66 -4.76
C ILE A 108 12.63 0.51 -4.55
N VAL A 109 13.64 0.44 -5.40
CA VAL A 109 14.79 -0.45 -5.24
C VAL A 109 15.95 0.38 -4.72
N SER A 110 16.56 -0.05 -3.61
CA SER A 110 17.63 0.67 -2.90
C SER A 110 18.81 -0.26 -2.65
N ASP A 111 20.03 0.27 -2.57
CA ASP A 111 21.22 -0.45 -2.07
C ASP A 111 21.46 -0.25 -0.57
N GLY A 112 20.50 0.36 0.14
CA GLY A 112 20.59 0.74 1.54
C GLY A 112 21.19 2.13 1.78
N GLU A 113 21.81 2.75 0.77
CA GLU A 113 22.32 4.13 0.83
C GLU A 113 21.50 5.07 -0.06
N ALA A 114 21.14 4.64 -1.26
CA ALA A 114 20.41 5.42 -2.25
C ALA A 114 19.37 4.60 -3.01
N ALA A 115 18.31 5.28 -3.44
CA ALA A 115 17.36 4.71 -4.39
C ALA A 115 18.05 4.53 -5.75
N LEU A 116 18.17 3.28 -6.20
CA LEU A 116 18.70 2.92 -7.52
C LEU A 116 17.64 3.06 -8.61
N ALA A 117 16.38 2.72 -8.28
CA ALA A 117 15.26 2.80 -9.19
C ALA A 117 13.95 3.08 -8.45
N VAL A 118 13.02 3.79 -9.10
CA VAL A 118 11.67 4.04 -8.61
C VAL A 118 10.66 3.77 -9.72
N TYR A 119 9.71 2.90 -9.46
CA TYR A 119 8.64 2.53 -10.38
C TYR A 119 7.29 2.96 -9.82
N TRP A 120 6.39 3.41 -10.68
CA TRP A 120 5.08 3.97 -10.31
C TRP A 120 3.95 3.24 -11.03
N GLY A 121 2.78 3.19 -10.38
CA GLY A 121 1.55 2.66 -10.97
C GLY A 121 1.39 1.14 -10.80
N ARG A 122 0.36 0.58 -11.44
CA ARG A 122 -0.11 -0.80 -11.20
C ARG A 122 0.90 -1.90 -11.54
N ASP A 123 1.92 -1.60 -12.34
CA ASP A 123 2.98 -2.54 -12.74
C ASP A 123 4.31 -2.28 -12.02
N ALA A 124 4.36 -1.37 -11.04
CA ALA A 124 5.59 -1.00 -10.36
C ALA A 124 6.26 -2.16 -9.63
N TYR A 125 5.46 -3.02 -8.99
CA TYR A 125 5.96 -4.21 -8.28
C TYR A 125 6.67 -5.17 -9.24
N THR A 126 6.02 -5.51 -10.35
CA THR A 126 6.61 -6.37 -11.38
C THR A 126 7.90 -5.78 -11.94
N LYS A 127 7.92 -4.48 -12.28
CA LYS A 127 9.12 -3.79 -12.79
C LYS A 127 10.26 -3.76 -11.79
N ALA A 128 9.97 -3.60 -10.50
CA ALA A 128 10.98 -3.61 -9.45
C ALA A 128 11.61 -5.00 -9.31
N LEU A 129 10.80 -6.06 -9.36
CA LEU A 129 11.30 -7.44 -9.36
C LEU A 129 12.15 -7.76 -10.61
N GLU A 130 11.71 -7.30 -11.80
CA GLU A 130 12.48 -7.44 -13.04
C GLU A 130 13.84 -6.73 -12.96
N TYR A 131 13.88 -5.54 -12.37
CA TYR A 131 15.13 -4.81 -12.14
C TYR A 131 16.09 -5.60 -11.25
N ILE A 132 15.59 -6.07 -10.10
CA ILE A 132 16.37 -6.87 -9.16
C ILE A 132 16.92 -8.11 -9.88
N ALA A 133 16.05 -8.88 -10.55
CA ALA A 133 16.45 -10.09 -11.27
C ALA A 133 17.48 -9.84 -12.38
N SER A 134 17.51 -8.66 -13.00
CA SER A 134 18.49 -8.28 -14.03
C SER A 134 19.83 -7.79 -13.46
N THR A 135 19.86 -7.44 -12.17
CA THR A 135 21.03 -6.89 -11.48
C THR A 135 21.84 -7.97 -10.74
N LEU A 136 21.18 -9.09 -10.41
CA LEU A 136 21.79 -10.31 -9.85
C LEU A 136 22.42 -11.19 -10.93
#